data_AF-A0A937UZC0-F1
#
_entry.id   AF-A0A937UZC0-F1
#
_cell.length_a   1.000
_cell.length_b   1.000
_cell.length_c   1.000
_cell.angle_alpha   90.00
_cell.angle_beta   90.00
_cell.angle_gamma   90.00
#
_symmetry.space_group_name_H-M   'P 1'
#
loop_
_entity.id
_entity.type
_entity.pdbx_description
1 polymer ?
#
loop_
_entity_poly.entity_id
_entity_poly.type
_entity_poly.pdbx_seq_one_letter_code
_entity_poly.pdbx_strand_id
1 'polypeptide(L)'
;MGAIELAPDSILSCSKTRAKLLVVCSTLMKTQPKADSLVLSNTKFSKVASKTLSYSIKPLFMKLLFVCSKNRLRSPTAEAVFAGYEGLEVDSAGLDREAEILLSSEAIQWADIIFVMEKSHRSKLSRKFQSYLKCKRVICLDIPDEYEYMESALVELLKRKVMPLLGTF
;
A
#
# COMPACT_ATOMS: atom_id res chain seq x y z
N MET A 1 20.31 -16.26 34.70
CA MET A 1 19.91 -16.80 33.39
C MET A 1 18.41 -16.69 33.27
N GLY A 2 17.93 -15.67 32.56
CA GLY A 2 16.51 -15.37 32.43
C GLY A 2 15.85 -16.26 31.40
N ALA A 3 14.78 -16.93 31.80
CA ALA A 3 13.76 -17.42 30.89
C ALA A 3 12.94 -16.22 30.42
N ILE A 4 12.78 -16.05 29.11
CA ILE A 4 11.76 -15.18 28.54
C ILE A 4 10.86 -16.07 27.69
N GLU A 5 9.65 -16.20 28.19
CA GLU A 5 8.55 -17.00 27.70
C GLU A 5 7.56 -16.09 26.94
N LEU A 6 7.11 -16.60 25.79
CA LEU A 6 5.86 -16.31 25.04
C LEU A 6 5.58 -14.88 24.50
N ALA A 7 5.45 -14.77 23.17
CA ALA A 7 4.13 -14.87 22.52
C ALA A 7 4.25 -14.86 20.97
N PRO A 8 3.61 -15.81 20.26
CA PRO A 8 3.15 -15.62 18.88
C PRO A 8 1.85 -14.80 18.91
N ASP A 9 1.45 -14.18 17.78
CA ASP A 9 0.07 -13.79 17.42
C ASP A 9 -0.01 -12.42 16.75
N SER A 10 -0.18 -12.40 15.42
CA SER A 10 -1.31 -11.71 14.78
C SER A 10 -1.38 -12.04 13.29
N ILE A 11 -1.75 -13.29 12.99
CA ILE A 11 -2.40 -13.64 11.72
C ILE A 11 -3.89 -13.45 11.96
N LEU A 12 -4.42 -12.25 11.70
CA LEU A 12 -5.87 -12.07 11.69
C LEU A 12 -6.40 -12.56 10.34
N SER A 13 -6.94 -13.78 10.38
CA SER A 13 -7.65 -14.41 9.28
C SER A 13 -8.86 -13.55 8.87
N CYS A 14 -9.01 -13.30 7.58
CA CYS A 14 -10.29 -12.91 7.01
C CYS A 14 -10.57 -13.85 5.84
N SER A 15 -10.99 -15.08 6.15
CA SER A 15 -11.38 -16.08 5.17
C SER A 15 -12.77 -16.66 5.50
N LYS A 16 -13.78 -16.04 4.92
CA LYS A 16 -15.07 -16.64 4.53
C LYS A 16 -15.50 -15.81 3.31
N THR A 17 -15.66 -16.35 2.10
CA THR A 17 -16.57 -17.45 1.79
C THR A 17 -16.19 -18.09 0.45
N ARG A 18 -16.37 -19.41 0.42
CA ARG A 18 -16.24 -20.38 -0.66
C ARG A 18 -17.14 -20.02 -1.87
N ALA A 19 -16.59 -20.00 -3.07
CA ALA A 19 -17.35 -20.24 -4.30
C ALA A 19 -16.45 -20.99 -5.31
N LYS A 20 -16.87 -22.19 -5.67
CA LYS A 20 -16.29 -23.08 -6.68
C LYS A 20 -16.66 -22.59 -8.10
N LEU A 21 -15.97 -23.18 -9.08
CA LEU A 21 -16.39 -23.46 -10.47
C LEU A 21 -15.95 -22.38 -11.49
N LEU A 22 -15.44 -22.65 -12.69
CA LEU A 22 -14.80 -23.77 -13.41
C LEU A 22 -14.46 -23.14 -14.79
N VAL A 23 -13.19 -23.19 -15.20
CA VAL A 23 -12.69 -23.48 -16.58
C VAL A 23 -13.13 -22.59 -17.77
N VAL A 24 -12.13 -22.44 -18.67
CA VAL A 24 -12.12 -21.99 -20.07
C VAL A 24 -12.30 -20.49 -20.31
N CYS A 25 -11.27 -19.80 -20.82
CA CYS A 25 -11.12 -19.66 -22.27
C CYS A 25 -9.87 -18.85 -22.63
N SER A 26 -8.86 -19.58 -23.05
CA SER A 26 -7.75 -19.13 -23.88
C SER A 26 -8.26 -18.62 -25.22
N THR A 27 -8.23 -17.31 -25.50
CA THR A 27 -7.94 -16.80 -26.86
C THR A 27 -7.72 -15.28 -26.89
N LEU A 28 -6.68 -14.87 -27.66
CA LEU A 28 -6.45 -13.57 -28.31
C LEU A 28 -5.94 -12.45 -27.37
N MET A 29 -4.67 -12.00 -27.35
CA MET A 29 -3.69 -11.67 -28.39
C MET A 29 -4.21 -10.77 -29.53
N LYS A 30 -3.53 -9.62 -29.70
CA LYS A 30 -3.69 -8.50 -30.66
C LYS A 30 -4.63 -7.40 -30.11
N THR A 31 -4.27 -6.13 -29.97
CA THR A 31 -3.32 -5.23 -30.65
C THR A 31 -3.13 -3.96 -29.81
N GLN A 32 -1.93 -3.38 -29.81
CA GLN A 32 -1.67 -1.99 -29.39
C GLN A 32 -2.32 -1.00 -30.37
N PRO A 33 -2.87 0.12 -29.89
CA PRO A 33 -2.70 1.36 -30.64
C PRO A 33 -2.12 2.51 -29.81
N LYS A 34 -1.36 3.31 -30.54
CA LYS A 34 -0.51 4.43 -30.16
C LYS A 34 -1.27 5.54 -29.43
N ALA A 35 -0.55 6.19 -28.52
CA ALA A 35 -0.82 7.53 -28.06
C ALA A 35 -0.74 8.49 -29.26
N ASP A 36 -1.84 9.17 -29.55
CA ASP A 36 -1.84 10.42 -30.29
C ASP A 36 -2.83 11.36 -29.60
N SER A 37 -2.31 12.54 -29.27
CA SER A 37 -3.03 13.71 -28.77
C SER A 37 -4.27 13.99 -29.60
N LEU A 38 -5.40 14.33 -28.97
CA LEU A 38 -6.38 15.29 -29.51
C LEU A 38 -7.29 15.80 -28.40
N VAL A 39 -7.22 17.11 -28.21
CA VAL A 39 -8.14 17.95 -27.45
C VAL A 39 -9.51 17.90 -28.14
N LEU A 40 -10.60 17.57 -27.43
CA LEU A 40 -11.95 17.97 -27.84
C LEU A 40 -12.90 18.10 -26.64
N SER A 41 -13.11 19.37 -26.29
CA SER A 41 -14.36 20.02 -25.88
C SER A 41 -15.58 19.16 -25.51
N ASN A 42 -16.10 19.47 -24.33
CA ASN A 42 -17.48 19.34 -23.88
C ASN A 42 -18.52 19.22 -25.01
N THR A 43 -19.35 18.18 -24.99
CA THR A 43 -20.82 18.24 -24.87
C THR A 43 -21.45 16.87 -25.20
N LYS A 44 -22.45 16.48 -24.38
CA LYS A 44 -23.38 15.34 -24.56
C LYS A 44 -22.79 13.92 -24.54
N PHE A 45 -22.75 13.34 -23.33
CA PHE A 45 -23.09 11.93 -23.15
C PHE A 45 -24.01 11.79 -21.93
N SER A 46 -25.16 12.44 -22.00
CA SER A 46 -26.29 12.09 -21.15
C SER A 46 -26.90 10.79 -21.67
N LYS A 47 -27.19 9.88 -20.73
CA LYS A 47 -28.02 8.68 -20.89
C LYS A 47 -27.49 7.64 -21.87
N VAL A 48 -26.89 6.58 -21.31
CA VAL A 48 -27.33 5.17 -21.40
C VAL A 48 -26.13 4.32 -20.96
N ALA A 49 -26.12 3.91 -19.70
CA ALA A 49 -25.49 2.66 -19.22
C ALA A 49 -25.73 2.47 -17.71
N SER A 50 -26.94 2.79 -17.23
CA SER A 50 -27.48 2.20 -15.99
C SER A 50 -27.88 0.75 -16.30
N LYS A 51 -26.87 -0.09 -16.57
CA LYS A 51 -27.03 -1.53 -16.71
C LYS A 51 -25.93 -2.15 -15.89
N THR A 52 -26.35 -2.76 -14.79
CA THR A 52 -25.60 -3.46 -13.76
C THR A 52 -24.39 -4.21 -14.34
N LEU A 53 -23.25 -3.53 -14.37
CA LEU A 53 -21.94 -4.12 -14.54
C LEU A 53 -21.27 -4.01 -13.19
N SER A 54 -21.50 -5.01 -12.34
CA SER A 54 -20.69 -5.27 -11.15
C SER A 54 -19.32 -5.82 -11.59
N TYR A 55 -18.63 -5.09 -12.46
CA TYR A 55 -17.25 -5.37 -12.78
C TYR A 55 -16.44 -4.65 -11.72
N SER A 56 -15.87 -5.41 -10.79
CA SER A 56 -14.92 -4.92 -9.80
C SER A 56 -13.75 -4.30 -10.53
N ILE A 57 -13.82 -2.99 -10.81
CA ILE A 57 -12.69 -2.21 -11.32
C ILE A 57 -11.64 -2.28 -10.20
N LYS A 58 -10.77 -3.28 -10.26
CA LYS A 58 -9.55 -3.27 -9.46
C LYS A 58 -8.78 -2.05 -9.97
N PRO A 59 -8.48 -1.05 -9.12
CA PRO A 59 -7.70 0.07 -9.57
C PRO A 59 -6.39 -0.47 -10.13
N LEU A 60 -5.98 0.04 -11.29
CA LEU A 60 -4.70 -0.30 -11.91
C LEU A 60 -3.51 0.16 -11.06
N PHE A 61 -3.78 1.00 -10.06
CA PHE A 61 -2.81 1.57 -9.15
C PHE A 61 -3.01 1.03 -7.73
N MET A 62 -1.93 0.59 -7.09
CA MET A 62 -1.93 0.21 -5.67
C MET A 62 -1.41 1.37 -4.82
N LYS A 63 -2.14 1.70 -3.76
CA LYS A 63 -1.78 2.80 -2.86
C LYS A 63 -1.01 2.30 -1.64
N LEU A 64 0.23 2.75 -1.50
CA LEU A 64 1.16 2.36 -0.45
C LEU A 64 1.41 3.56 0.46
N LEU A 65 1.24 3.36 1.77
CA LEU A 65 1.55 4.38 2.77
C LEU A 65 2.67 3.91 3.68
N PHE A 66 3.78 4.63 3.70
CA PHE A 66 4.91 4.36 4.57
C PHE A 66 4.85 5.22 5.83
N VAL A 67 4.84 4.56 6.99
CA VAL A 67 4.67 5.22 8.28
C VAL A 67 5.91 5.04 9.16
N CYS A 68 6.47 6.17 9.60
CA CYS A 68 7.57 6.25 10.55
C CYS A 68 7.23 7.13 11.76
N SER A 69 8.20 7.45 12.61
CA SER A 69 8.03 8.38 13.74
C SER A 69 7.95 9.84 13.27
N LYS A 70 9.06 10.40 12.75
CA LYS A 70 9.18 11.84 12.39
C LYS A 70 9.04 12.16 10.89
N ASN A 71 8.91 11.15 10.04
CA ASN A 71 8.93 11.28 8.57
C ASN A 71 10.17 11.98 7.97
N ARG A 72 11.39 11.65 8.43
CA ARG A 72 12.63 12.32 7.97
C ARG A 72 13.64 11.44 7.24
N LEU A 73 13.72 10.16 7.59
CA LEU A 73 14.78 9.26 7.10
C LEU A 73 14.20 8.11 6.29
N ARG A 74 13.64 7.11 6.98
CA ARG A 74 13.24 5.82 6.40
C ARG A 74 12.00 5.91 5.49
N SER A 75 10.96 6.60 5.93
CA SER A 75 9.71 6.74 5.17
C SER A 75 9.83 7.58 3.90
N PRO A 76 10.53 8.74 3.88
CA PRO A 76 10.72 9.47 2.62
C PRO A 76 11.68 8.73 1.67
N THR A 77 12.64 7.96 2.19
CA THR A 77 13.48 7.09 1.34
C THR A 77 12.63 6.02 0.64
N ALA A 78 11.70 5.38 1.36
CA ALA A 78 10.80 4.40 0.77
C ALA A 78 9.90 5.04 -0.31
N GLU A 79 9.34 6.22 -0.02
CA GLU A 79 8.55 6.98 -0.98
C GLU A 79 9.34 7.27 -2.26
N ALA A 80 10.55 7.85 -2.13
CA ALA A 80 11.40 8.18 -3.28
C ALA A 80 11.76 6.94 -4.12
N VAL A 81 11.99 5.79 -3.47
CA VAL A 81 12.32 4.54 -4.17
C VAL A 81 11.11 3.98 -4.91
N PHE A 82 9.92 3.97 -4.28
CA PHE A 82 8.73 3.33 -4.87
C PHE A 82 7.92 4.26 -5.79
N ALA A 83 8.09 5.59 -5.70
CA ALA A 83 7.45 6.55 -6.59
C ALA A 83 7.84 6.36 -8.07
N GLY A 84 8.98 5.72 -8.35
CA GLY A 84 9.43 5.43 -9.71
C GLY A 84 8.80 4.19 -10.36
N TYR A 85 7.92 3.45 -9.68
CA TYR A 85 7.32 2.23 -10.20
C TYR A 85 5.95 2.50 -10.82
N GLU A 86 5.73 2.01 -12.04
CA GLU A 86 4.43 2.09 -12.71
C GLU A 86 3.37 1.30 -11.95
N GLY A 87 2.16 1.86 -11.85
CA GLY A 87 1.05 1.18 -11.16
C GLY A 87 1.11 1.27 -9.63
N LEU A 88 2.04 2.04 -9.05
CA LEU A 88 2.09 2.31 -7.61
C LEU A 88 1.87 3.80 -7.34
N GLU A 89 0.99 4.09 -6.39
CA GLU A 89 0.90 5.40 -5.76
C GLU A 89 1.46 5.28 -4.35
N VAL A 90 2.38 6.17 -3.99
CA VAL A 90 3.12 6.05 -2.73
C VAL A 90 3.04 7.37 -1.97
N ASP A 91 2.85 7.27 -0.67
CA ASP A 91 2.83 8.42 0.23
C ASP A 91 3.58 8.07 1.54
N SER A 92 4.04 9.09 2.25
CA SER A 92 4.75 8.96 3.52
C SER A 92 4.15 9.83 4.63
N ALA A 93 4.14 9.28 5.85
CA ALA A 93 3.61 9.99 7.01
C ALA A 93 4.34 9.62 8.31
N GLY A 94 4.25 10.51 9.29
CA GLY A 94 4.79 10.33 10.63
C GLY A 94 3.71 10.24 11.71
N LEU A 95 3.96 9.41 12.72
CA LEU A 95 3.05 9.18 13.84
C LEU A 95 3.21 10.18 15.00
N ASP A 96 4.39 10.78 15.10
CA ASP A 96 4.70 11.73 16.17
C ASP A 96 4.23 13.14 15.77
N ARG A 97 3.97 13.98 16.79
CA ARG A 97 3.48 15.36 16.57
C ARG A 97 4.51 16.28 15.93
N GLU A 98 5.79 15.91 16.02
CA GLU A 98 6.92 16.60 15.40
C GLU A 98 7.20 16.10 13.98
N ALA A 99 6.35 15.23 13.44
CA ALA A 99 6.49 14.77 12.08
C ALA A 99 6.26 15.92 11.09
N GLU A 100 7.06 15.94 10.02
CA GLU A 100 6.91 16.91 8.95
C GLU A 100 5.56 16.76 8.23
N ILE A 101 5.18 15.51 7.97
CA ILE A 101 3.85 15.14 7.48
C ILE A 101 3.20 14.29 8.56
N LEU A 102 2.18 14.83 9.22
CA LEU A 102 1.48 14.14 10.29
C LEU A 102 0.46 13.14 9.71
N LEU A 103 0.44 11.93 10.26
CA LEU A 103 -0.53 10.91 9.86
C LEU A 103 -1.97 11.34 10.18
N SER A 104 -2.77 11.47 9.14
CA SER A 104 -4.21 11.74 9.23
C SER A 104 -5.04 10.47 9.02
N SER A 105 -6.30 10.48 9.48
CA SER A 105 -7.25 9.39 9.20
C SER A 105 -7.60 9.27 7.72
N GLU A 106 -7.46 10.36 6.96
CA GLU A 106 -7.70 10.37 5.51
C GLU A 106 -6.59 9.63 4.77
N ALA A 107 -5.33 9.83 5.16
CA ALA A 107 -4.19 9.09 4.59
C ALA A 107 -4.34 7.57 4.79
N ILE A 108 -4.80 7.14 5.98
CA ILE A 108 -5.06 5.72 6.29
C ILE A 108 -6.19 5.16 5.41
N GLN A 109 -7.23 5.96 5.13
CA GLN A 109 -8.34 5.55 4.29
C GLN A 109 -7.95 5.49 2.81
N TRP A 110 -7.10 6.41 2.36
CA TRP A 110 -6.56 6.43 1.00
C TRP A 110 -5.70 5.21 0.70
N ALA A 111 -4.86 4.78 1.65
CA ALA A 111 -3.92 3.68 1.47
C ALA A 111 -4.59 2.29 1.37
N ASP A 112 -4.14 1.45 0.44
CA ASP A 112 -4.52 0.03 0.37
C ASP A 112 -3.64 -0.82 1.28
N ILE A 113 -2.35 -0.50 1.31
CA ILE A 113 -1.33 -1.14 2.16
C ILE A 113 -0.63 -0.08 2.98
N ILE A 114 -0.53 -0.33 4.29
CA ILE A 114 0.20 0.52 5.21
C ILE A 114 1.44 -0.23 5.67
N PHE A 115 2.60 0.32 5.38
CA PHE A 115 3.88 -0.19 5.84
C PHE A 115 4.33 0.59 7.06
N VAL A 116 4.67 -0.13 8.13
CA VAL A 116 5.27 0.45 9.33
C VAL A 116 6.69 -0.05 9.46
N MET A 117 7.62 0.86 9.76
CA MET A 117 9.04 0.50 9.86
C MET A 117 9.33 -0.45 11.02
N GLU A 118 8.67 -0.24 12.17
CA GLU A 118 8.91 -0.99 13.39
C GLU A 118 7.60 -1.42 14.06
N LYS A 119 7.69 -2.44 14.92
CA LYS A 119 6.57 -2.87 15.78
C LYS A 119 6.11 -1.77 16.74
N SER A 120 7.04 -0.92 17.20
CA SER A 120 6.76 0.26 18.02
C SER A 120 5.75 1.20 17.34
N HIS A 121 5.94 1.45 16.03
CA HIS A 121 5.03 2.25 15.20
C HIS A 121 3.66 1.58 15.05
N ARG A 122 3.60 0.26 14.84
CA ARG A 122 2.31 -0.48 14.78
C ARG A 122 1.49 -0.31 16.05
N SER A 123 2.14 -0.41 17.21
CA SER A 123 1.47 -0.24 18.51
C SER A 123 0.94 1.19 18.67
N LYS A 124 1.74 2.21 18.31
CA LYS A 124 1.30 3.63 18.31
C LYS A 124 0.12 3.86 17.36
N LEU A 125 0.20 3.33 16.13
CA LEU A 125 -0.83 3.40 15.10
C LEU A 125 -2.14 2.78 15.58
N SER A 126 -2.06 1.56 16.14
CA SER A 126 -3.23 0.82 16.65
C SER A 126 -3.91 1.58 17.78
N ARG A 127 -3.15 2.18 18.71
CA ARG A 127 -3.70 2.97 19.82
C ARG A 127 -4.43 4.23 19.36
N LYS A 128 -3.95 4.93 18.34
CA LYS A 128 -4.54 6.20 17.86
C LYS A 128 -5.66 5.99 16.83
N PHE A 129 -5.52 5.00 15.96
CA PHE A 129 -6.35 4.86 14.75
C PHE A 129 -7.08 3.50 14.66
N GLN A 130 -7.27 2.79 15.77
CA GLN A 130 -7.87 1.45 15.80
C GLN A 130 -9.14 1.30 14.94
N SER A 131 -10.01 2.30 14.95
CA SER A 131 -11.27 2.30 14.18
C SER A 131 -11.06 2.26 12.68
N TYR A 132 -10.02 2.92 12.16
CA TYR A 132 -9.72 3.02 10.73
C TYR A 132 -8.92 1.83 10.20
N LEU A 133 -8.25 1.08 11.08
CA LEU A 133 -7.38 -0.04 10.71
C LEU A 133 -8.10 -1.37 10.49
N LYS A 134 -9.36 -1.50 10.93
CA LYS A 134 -10.10 -2.78 10.91
C LYS A 134 -10.20 -3.43 9.54
N CYS A 135 -10.20 -2.63 8.47
CA CYS A 135 -10.32 -3.11 7.09
C CYS A 135 -9.05 -2.90 6.26
N LYS A 136 -7.93 -2.52 6.87
CA LYS A 136 -6.70 -2.15 6.16
C LYS A 136 -5.59 -3.15 6.43
N ARG A 137 -4.74 -3.37 5.42
CA ARG A 137 -3.59 -4.26 5.52
C ARG A 137 -2.40 -3.48 6.07
N VAL A 138 -2.01 -3.78 7.30
CA VAL A 138 -0.84 -3.18 7.96
C VAL A 138 0.29 -4.20 8.02
N ILE A 139 1.45 -3.87 7.45
CA ILE A 139 2.62 -4.75 7.40
C ILE A 139 3.81 -4.09 8.09
N CYS A 140 4.44 -4.81 9.01
CA CYS A 140 5.67 -4.35 9.67
C CYS A 140 6.89 -4.83 8.88
N LEU A 141 7.79 -3.91 8.55
CA LEU A 141 9.04 -4.23 7.85
C LEU A 141 10.17 -4.62 8.82
N ASP A 142 10.06 -4.23 10.10
CA ASP A 142 11.02 -4.49 11.19
C ASP A 142 12.44 -3.98 10.87
N ILE A 143 12.52 -2.75 10.39
CA ILE A 143 13.76 -2.07 9.97
C ILE A 143 14.21 -1.15 11.11
N PRO A 144 15.43 -1.31 11.67
CA PRO A 144 15.94 -0.45 12.73
C PRO A 144 16.16 1.00 12.24
N ASP A 145 16.22 1.97 13.15
CA ASP A 145 16.43 3.40 12.87
C ASP A 145 17.91 3.80 12.82
N GLU A 146 18.76 2.91 12.29
CA GLU A 146 20.23 3.08 12.24
C GLU A 146 20.70 3.56 10.87
N TYR A 147 19.79 3.76 9.92
CA TYR A 147 20.09 4.09 8.53
C TYR A 147 19.92 5.58 8.23
N GLU A 148 20.81 6.10 7.39
CA GLU A 148 20.72 7.47 6.89
C GLU A 148 19.77 7.60 5.69
N TYR A 149 19.38 8.84 5.38
CA TYR A 149 18.53 9.13 4.22
C TYR A 149 19.24 8.72 2.92
N MET A 150 18.55 7.95 2.06
CA MET A 150 19.06 7.44 0.78
C MET A 150 20.29 6.51 0.87
N GLU A 151 20.54 5.92 2.05
CA GLU A 151 21.58 4.91 2.17
C GLU A 151 21.27 3.66 1.33
N SER A 152 22.27 3.16 0.58
CA SER A 152 22.08 2.03 -0.34
C SER A 152 21.63 0.75 0.37
N ALA A 153 22.14 0.48 1.58
CA ALA A 153 21.75 -0.66 2.39
C ALA A 153 20.25 -0.63 2.75
N LEU A 154 19.73 0.55 3.10
CA LEU A 154 18.31 0.75 3.39
C LEU A 154 17.44 0.53 2.15
N VAL A 155 17.85 1.09 1.01
CA VAL A 155 17.12 0.95 -0.26
C VAL A 155 17.02 -0.52 -0.69
N GLU A 156 18.13 -1.27 -0.59
CA GLU A 156 18.11 -2.70 -0.89
C GLU A 156 17.20 -3.48 0.04
N LEU A 157 17.25 -3.19 1.34
CA LEU A 157 16.44 -3.87 2.35
C LEU A 157 14.94 -3.60 2.13
N LEU A 158 14.57 -2.36 1.83
CA LEU A 158 13.21 -1.96 1.47
C LEU A 158 12.72 -2.73 0.24
N LYS A 159 13.51 -2.78 -0.84
CA LYS A 159 13.15 -3.53 -2.05
C LYS A 159 12.96 -5.02 -1.75
N ARG A 160 13.90 -5.64 -1.04
CA ARG A 160 13.80 -7.07 -0.68
C ARG A 160 12.56 -7.41 0.14
N LYS A 161 12.11 -6.50 1.01
CA LYS A 161 10.95 -6.72 1.88
C LYS A 161 9.63 -6.39 1.19
N VAL A 162 9.58 -5.31 0.41
CA VAL A 162 8.34 -4.80 -0.19
C VAL A 162 8.02 -5.51 -1.51
N MET A 163 9.01 -5.80 -2.36
CA MET A 163 8.76 -6.45 -3.66
C MET A 163 7.95 -7.76 -3.56
N PRO A 164 8.22 -8.68 -2.62
CA PRO A 164 7.42 -9.88 -2.47
C PRO A 164 5.97 -9.61 -2.02
N LEU A 165 5.73 -8.49 -1.33
CA LEU A 165 4.41 -8.13 -0.78
C LEU A 165 3.49 -7.48 -1.81
N LEU A 166 4.08 -6.91 -2.88
CA LEU A 166 3.34 -6.35 -4.00
C LEU A 166 2.82 -7.44 -4.95
N GLY A 167 3.31 -8.67 -4.82
CA GLY A 167 2.74 -9.83 -5.52
C GLY A 167 2.90 -9.74 -7.03
N THR A 168 4.11 -10.03 -7.50
CA THR A 168 4.44 -10.39 -8.89
C THR A 168 4.10 -9.33 -9.95
N PHE A 169 5.12 -8.54 -10.31
CA PHE A 169 5.30 -8.01 -11.66
C PHE A 169 6.20 -8.98 -12.43
#